data_AF-A0A1F5N9M6-F1
#
_entry.id   AF-A0A1F5N9M6-F1
#
_cell.length_a   1.000
_cell.length_b   1.000
_cell.length_c   1.000
_cell.angle_alpha   90.00
_cell.angle_beta   90.00
_cell.angle_gamma   90.00
#
_symmetry.space_group_name_H-M   'P 1'
#
loop_
_entity.id
_entity.type
_entity.pdbx_description
1 polymer ?
#
loop_
_entity_poly.entity_id
_entity_poly.type
_entity_poly.pdbx_seq_one_letter_code
_entity_poly.pdbx_strand_id
1 'polypeptide(L)'
;MQPTSTKLTLKESVLSALAFFALYDSPLHLQRIRELLNQSATLEEVQHILSKLVEDNKIFQAGNLYSLKPWQASDYRDRQIEISKKWQKIDSYYKWLAVLPFVRLVSVINSLSLGTADADSDIDFFVVTKNRRLYFVRSVIIVLFRLLGVYKTRERIKDKFCFGFFVTQNNLNLESLQIKPADPYLDFWLASMRPVVGGQQYWELMQQNSWLRAKFPNFEPINRHATLKKTNIFLRTISLILEILLYIPAELAEPWLRRIHITHTFKLAENHAVTSTTVANATMLKLHAHDVRAQVANAHKDLLQSFR
;
A
#
# COMPACT_ATOMS: atom_id res chain seq x y z
N MET A 1 8.76 25.18 -20.93
CA MET A 1 10.03 24.71 -20.31
C MET A 1 9.67 23.61 -19.34
N GLN A 2 9.97 22.35 -19.68
CA GLN A 2 9.89 21.26 -18.70
C GLN A 2 10.92 21.55 -17.61
N PRO A 3 10.58 21.46 -16.31
CA PRO A 3 11.59 21.59 -15.27
C PRO A 3 12.59 20.46 -15.49
N THR A 4 13.84 20.83 -15.74
CA THR A 4 15.00 19.94 -15.75
C THR A 4 15.11 19.31 -14.37
N SER A 5 14.45 18.16 -14.18
CA SER A 5 14.63 17.29 -13.02
C SER A 5 16.11 16.94 -12.94
N THR A 6 16.87 17.67 -12.13
CA THR A 6 18.27 17.36 -11.84
C THR A 6 18.28 15.94 -11.27
N LYS A 7 18.88 15.01 -12.01
CA LYS A 7 18.91 13.60 -11.61
C LYS A 7 19.66 13.52 -10.28
N LEU A 8 19.02 13.00 -9.24
CA LEU A 8 19.62 12.84 -7.92
C LEU A 8 20.90 12.00 -8.03
N THR A 9 21.94 12.39 -7.32
CA THR A 9 23.14 11.55 -7.13
C THR A 9 22.78 10.28 -6.35
N LEU A 10 23.63 9.25 -6.40
CA LEU A 10 23.35 7.98 -5.70
C LEU A 10 23.17 8.19 -4.19
N LYS A 11 24.04 9.03 -3.60
CA LYS A 11 23.93 9.48 -2.21
C LYS A 11 22.57 10.13 -1.92
N GLU A 12 22.12 11.06 -2.75
CA GLU A 12 20.82 11.73 -2.55
C GLU A 12 19.65 10.77 -2.70
N SER A 13 19.71 9.80 -3.62
CA SER A 13 18.69 8.76 -3.75
C SER A 13 18.63 7.86 -2.50
N VAL A 14 19.78 7.49 -1.94
CA VAL A 14 19.86 6.73 -0.68
C VAL A 14 19.25 7.53 0.48
N LEU A 15 19.67 8.79 0.64
CA LEU A 15 19.14 9.67 1.68
C LEU A 15 17.64 9.92 1.51
N SER A 16 17.12 10.03 0.29
CA SER A 16 15.69 10.18 0.01
C SER A 16 14.88 8.99 0.50
N ALA A 17 15.34 7.76 0.23
CA ALA A 17 14.68 6.56 0.73
C ALA A 17 14.72 6.51 2.27
N LEU A 18 15.89 6.74 2.88
CA LEU A 18 16.01 6.75 4.34
C LEU A 18 15.18 7.85 5.01
N ALA A 19 15.13 9.05 4.41
CA ALA A 19 14.38 10.19 4.93
C ALA A 19 12.89 9.87 5.03
N PHE A 20 12.31 9.21 4.02
CA PHE A 20 10.89 8.86 4.06
C PHE A 20 10.57 7.92 5.21
N PHE A 21 11.37 6.87 5.41
CA PHE A 21 11.12 5.89 6.48
C PHE A 21 11.50 6.43 7.87
N ALA A 22 12.40 7.41 7.95
CA ALA A 22 12.68 8.16 9.17
C ALA A 22 11.55 9.10 9.61
N LEU A 23 10.52 9.33 8.79
CA LEU A 23 9.27 9.96 9.23
C LEU A 23 8.42 9.02 10.10
N TYR A 24 8.71 7.72 10.08
CA TYR A 24 7.98 6.67 10.80
C TYR A 24 8.89 5.88 11.75
N ASP A 25 10.06 6.44 12.09
CA ASP A 25 11.08 5.82 12.95
C ASP A 25 11.42 4.37 12.55
N SER A 26 11.45 4.11 11.23
CA SER A 26 11.71 2.79 10.70
C SER A 26 13.06 2.76 10.00
N PRO A 27 14.02 1.95 10.47
CA PRO A 27 15.21 1.67 9.69
C PRO A 27 14.86 0.79 8.47
N LEU A 28 15.72 0.82 7.45
CA LEU A 28 15.58 0.04 6.23
C LEU A 28 16.72 -0.95 6.05
N HIS A 29 16.36 -2.13 5.54
CA HIS A 29 17.33 -3.13 5.10
C HIS A 29 18.01 -2.69 3.80
N LEU A 30 19.30 -2.98 3.63
CA LEU A 30 20.10 -2.65 2.43
C LEU A 30 19.37 -2.93 1.10
N GLN A 31 18.85 -4.16 0.94
CA GLN A 31 18.11 -4.55 -0.27
C GLN A 31 16.88 -3.66 -0.52
N ARG A 32 16.18 -3.27 0.55
CA ARG A 32 14.99 -2.41 0.42
C ARG A 32 15.38 -0.98 0.06
N ILE A 33 16.51 -0.48 0.55
CA ILE A 33 17.06 0.82 0.15
C ILE A 33 17.32 0.80 -1.36
N ARG A 34 18.03 -0.23 -1.86
CA ARG A 34 18.34 -0.39 -3.29
C ARG A 34 17.09 -0.37 -4.16
N GLU A 35 16.06 -1.14 -3.79
CA GLU A 35 14.77 -1.20 -4.51
C GLU A 35 14.11 0.18 -4.65
N LEU A 36 14.36 1.08 -3.70
CA LEU A 36 13.69 2.38 -3.57
C LEU A 36 14.54 3.57 -4.05
N LEU A 37 15.62 3.31 -4.78
CA LEU A 37 16.47 4.37 -5.32
C LEU A 37 15.91 4.95 -6.60
N ASN A 38 16.07 6.27 -6.77
CA ASN A 38 15.67 6.97 -7.98
C ASN A 38 16.54 6.71 -9.23
N GLN A 39 17.43 5.72 -9.16
CA GLN A 39 18.33 5.34 -10.24
C GLN A 39 18.81 3.90 -10.06
N SER A 40 19.27 3.29 -11.15
CA SER A 40 19.82 1.94 -11.11
C SER A 40 21.10 1.91 -10.29
N ALA A 41 21.23 0.90 -9.44
CA ALA A 41 22.44 0.67 -8.66
C ALA A 41 22.58 -0.81 -8.29
N THR A 42 23.82 -1.30 -8.22
CA THR A 42 24.13 -2.62 -7.68
C THR A 42 24.04 -2.62 -6.15
N LEU A 43 24.03 -3.80 -5.54
CA LEU A 43 23.97 -3.90 -4.08
C LEU A 43 25.27 -3.37 -3.44
N GLU A 44 26.39 -3.60 -4.10
CA GLU A 44 27.74 -3.20 -3.70
C GLU A 44 27.91 -1.68 -3.75
N GLU A 45 27.39 -1.02 -4.80
CA GLU A 45 27.39 0.45 -4.90
C GLU A 45 26.63 1.09 -3.74
N VAL A 46 25.45 0.55 -3.42
CA VAL A 46 24.63 1.04 -2.30
C VAL A 46 25.32 0.79 -0.97
N GLN A 47 25.90 -0.39 -0.78
CA GLN A 47 26.64 -0.73 0.43
C GLN A 47 27.83 0.21 0.65
N HIS A 48 28.60 0.52 -0.40
CA HIS A 48 29.72 1.46 -0.32
C HIS A 48 29.30 2.86 0.10
N ILE A 49 28.19 3.37 -0.47
CA ILE A 49 27.65 4.69 -0.09
C ILE A 49 27.18 4.68 1.37
N LEU A 50 26.49 3.62 1.81
CA LEU A 50 26.02 3.51 3.18
C LEU A 50 27.19 3.46 4.17
N SER A 51 28.24 2.67 3.89
CA SER A 51 29.45 2.61 4.74
C SER A 51 30.07 3.99 4.93
N LYS A 52 30.24 4.76 3.84
CA LYS A 52 30.75 6.14 3.92
C LYS A 52 29.86 7.05 4.76
N LEU A 53 28.54 6.97 4.57
CA LEU A 53 27.60 7.78 5.35
C LEU A 53 27.61 7.43 6.85
N VAL A 54 27.89 6.17 7.19
CA VAL A 54 28.07 5.73 8.59
C VAL A 54 29.40 6.26 9.15
N GLU A 55 30.50 6.13 8.42
CA GLU A 55 31.82 6.68 8.79
C GLU A 55 31.77 8.19 9.01
N ASP A 56 31.02 8.91 8.17
CA ASP A 56 30.80 10.36 8.27
C ASP A 56 29.77 10.75 9.37
N ASN A 57 29.25 9.79 10.15
CA ASN A 57 28.20 9.97 11.16
C ASN A 57 26.93 10.67 10.62
N LYS A 58 26.60 10.46 9.34
CA LYS A 58 25.40 11.04 8.69
C LYS A 58 24.17 10.15 8.81
N ILE A 59 24.36 8.85 8.99
CA ILE A 59 23.29 7.88 9.20
C ILE A 59 23.68 6.93 10.33
N PHE A 60 22.69 6.24 10.88
CA PHE A 60 22.88 5.22 11.90
C PHE A 60 22.74 3.83 11.28
N GLN A 61 23.49 2.86 11.81
CA GLN A 61 23.49 1.47 11.35
C GLN A 61 23.38 0.50 12.53
N ALA A 62 22.60 -0.57 12.35
CA ALA A 62 22.63 -1.76 13.21
C ALA A 62 22.52 -3.02 12.36
N GLY A 63 23.62 -3.78 12.23
CA GLY A 63 23.68 -4.91 11.31
C GLY A 63 23.43 -4.46 9.87
N ASN A 64 22.39 -5.00 9.22
CA ASN A 64 22.02 -4.63 7.85
C ASN A 64 20.86 -3.61 7.76
N LEU A 65 20.58 -2.91 8.87
CA LEU A 65 19.54 -1.89 8.97
C LEU A 65 20.18 -0.50 9.06
N TYR A 66 19.63 0.44 8.32
CA TYR A 66 20.11 1.83 8.23
C TYR A 66 18.95 2.81 8.45
N SER A 67 19.21 3.94 9.11
CA SER A 67 18.23 5.02 9.26
C SER A 67 18.92 6.37 9.29
N LEU A 68 18.14 7.40 8.95
CA LEU A 68 18.58 8.78 8.99
C LEU A 68 18.54 9.39 10.41
N LYS A 69 17.71 8.82 11.30
CA LYS A 69 17.57 9.25 12.69
C LYS A 69 17.98 8.11 13.64
N PRO A 70 18.39 8.40 14.88
CA PRO A 70 18.56 7.37 15.90
C PRO A 70 17.25 6.58 16.07
N TRP A 71 17.35 5.28 16.35
CA TRP A 71 16.21 4.43 16.66
C TRP A 71 16.57 3.42 17.76
N GLN A 72 15.57 2.93 18.48
CA GLN A 72 15.78 1.89 19.47
C GLN A 72 15.57 0.51 18.85
N ALA A 73 16.53 -0.38 19.05
CA ALA A 73 16.45 -1.76 18.53
C ALA A 73 15.33 -2.58 19.19
N SER A 74 14.99 -2.27 20.45
CA SER A 74 13.83 -2.84 21.17
C SER A 74 12.52 -2.50 20.47
N ASP A 75 12.27 -1.20 20.24
CA ASP A 75 11.03 -0.72 19.63
C ASP A 75 10.85 -1.29 18.22
N TYR A 76 11.96 -1.35 17.45
CA TYR A 76 11.95 -2.00 16.14
C TYR A 76 11.59 -3.49 16.25
N ARG A 77 12.19 -4.22 17.20
CA ARG A 77 11.91 -5.65 17.41
C ARG A 77 10.45 -5.89 17.79
N ASP A 78 9.92 -5.10 18.72
CA ASP A 78 8.52 -5.21 19.16
C ASP A 78 7.57 -4.93 17.99
N ARG A 79 7.87 -3.91 17.18
CA ARG A 79 7.13 -3.62 15.95
C ARG A 79 7.18 -4.79 14.96
N GLN A 80 8.34 -5.42 14.76
CA GLN A 80 8.45 -6.59 13.87
C GLN A 80 7.61 -7.78 14.37
N ILE A 81 7.48 -7.97 15.69
CA ILE A 81 6.60 -8.99 16.27
C ILE A 81 5.13 -8.70 15.92
N GLU A 82 4.69 -7.45 16.09
CA GLU A 82 3.31 -7.05 15.77
C GLU A 82 3.01 -7.14 14.26
N ILE A 83 3.95 -6.73 13.41
CA ILE A 83 3.87 -6.90 11.96
C ILE A 83 3.74 -8.39 11.61
N SER A 84 4.56 -9.26 12.20
CA SER A 84 4.52 -10.70 11.97
C SER A 84 3.15 -11.30 12.36
N LYS A 85 2.60 -10.94 13.53
CA LYS A 85 1.25 -11.36 13.96
C LYS A 85 0.17 -10.94 12.95
N LYS A 86 0.24 -9.71 12.42
CA LYS A 86 -0.71 -9.21 11.42
C LYS A 86 -0.61 -9.98 10.09
N TRP A 87 0.60 -10.33 9.64
CA TRP A 87 0.78 -11.20 8.48
C TRP A 87 0.22 -12.61 8.71
N GLN A 88 0.49 -13.21 9.86
CA GLN A 88 -0.08 -14.51 10.24
C GLN A 88 -1.61 -14.48 10.26
N LYS A 89 -2.21 -13.37 10.74
CA LYS A 89 -3.65 -13.15 10.68
C LYS A 89 -4.15 -13.09 9.25
N ILE A 90 -3.53 -12.32 8.35
CA ILE A 90 -3.92 -12.31 6.93
C ILE A 90 -3.88 -13.73 6.35
N ASP A 91 -2.82 -14.48 6.66
CA ASP A 91 -2.67 -15.85 6.21
C ASP A 91 -3.75 -16.81 6.75
N SER A 92 -4.25 -16.60 7.96
CA SER A 92 -5.37 -17.40 8.51
C SER A 92 -6.69 -17.11 7.80
N TYR A 93 -6.86 -15.92 7.22
CA TYR A 93 -8.04 -15.53 6.43
C TYR A 93 -7.84 -15.65 4.92
N TYR A 94 -6.71 -16.17 4.46
CA TYR A 94 -6.38 -16.29 3.03
C TYR A 94 -7.49 -16.94 2.21
N LYS A 95 -8.07 -18.06 2.70
CA LYS A 95 -9.13 -18.79 1.98
C LYS A 95 -10.35 -17.90 1.74
N TRP A 96 -10.75 -17.10 2.72
CA TRP A 96 -11.89 -16.18 2.61
C TRP A 96 -11.61 -15.07 1.60
N LEU A 97 -10.40 -14.52 1.59
CA LEU A 97 -9.98 -13.51 0.61
C LEU A 97 -9.90 -14.09 -0.82
N ALA A 98 -9.47 -15.34 -0.95
CA ALA A 98 -9.27 -16.00 -2.24
C ALA A 98 -10.56 -16.47 -2.93
N VAL A 99 -11.66 -16.64 -2.19
CA VAL A 99 -12.96 -17.06 -2.75
C VAL A 99 -13.94 -15.91 -2.98
N LEU A 100 -13.54 -14.67 -2.70
CA LEU A 100 -14.41 -13.51 -2.91
C LEU A 100 -14.80 -13.40 -4.39
N PRO A 101 -16.11 -13.44 -4.72
CA PRO A 101 -16.54 -13.37 -6.11
C PRO A 101 -16.21 -12.02 -6.72
N PHE A 102 -15.85 -12.00 -8.00
CA PHE A 102 -15.54 -10.79 -8.77
C PHE A 102 -14.32 -10.00 -8.29
N VAL A 103 -13.56 -10.50 -7.31
CA VAL A 103 -12.29 -9.91 -6.91
C VAL A 103 -11.20 -10.38 -7.87
N ARG A 104 -10.33 -9.46 -8.26
CA ARG A 104 -9.19 -9.73 -9.15
C ARG A 104 -7.85 -9.54 -8.43
N LEU A 105 -7.80 -8.67 -7.42
CA LEU A 105 -6.64 -8.44 -6.56
C LEU A 105 -7.11 -8.09 -5.15
N VAL A 106 -6.42 -8.64 -4.14
CA VAL A 106 -6.38 -8.04 -2.80
C VAL A 106 -4.92 -7.87 -2.42
N SER A 107 -4.53 -6.64 -2.09
CA SER A 107 -3.18 -6.28 -1.66
C SER A 107 -3.22 -5.57 -0.31
N VAL A 108 -2.22 -5.83 0.53
CA VAL A 108 -1.99 -5.06 1.74
C VAL A 108 -1.27 -3.77 1.39
N ILE A 109 -1.69 -2.67 2.02
CA ILE A 109 -1.18 -1.31 1.80
C ILE A 109 -0.90 -0.60 3.14
N ASN A 110 -0.47 0.66 3.08
CA ASN A 110 -0.20 1.54 4.24
C ASN A 110 0.83 0.94 5.22
N SER A 111 0.62 1.14 6.53
CA SER A 111 1.61 0.90 7.57
C SER A 111 2.16 -0.53 7.57
N LEU A 112 1.29 -1.52 7.35
CA LEU A 112 1.73 -2.93 7.35
C LEU A 112 2.62 -3.27 6.14
N SER A 113 2.28 -2.76 4.95
CA SER A 113 3.09 -3.01 3.75
C SER A 113 4.40 -2.21 3.74
N LEU A 114 4.38 -1.03 4.36
CA LEU A 114 5.53 -0.17 4.64
C LEU A 114 6.44 -0.73 5.74
N GLY A 115 5.96 -1.66 6.57
CA GLY A 115 6.73 -2.20 7.70
C GLY A 115 6.79 -1.25 8.90
N THR A 116 5.82 -0.34 9.01
CA THR A 116 5.70 0.67 10.05
C THR A 116 4.49 0.45 10.96
N ALA A 117 3.69 -0.60 10.73
CA ALA A 117 2.54 -0.94 11.58
C ALA A 117 2.96 -1.29 13.01
N ASP A 118 2.16 -0.87 13.97
CA ASP A 118 2.36 -1.10 15.41
C ASP A 118 1.23 -1.96 16.01
N ALA A 119 1.18 -2.05 17.34
CA ALA A 119 0.19 -2.83 18.06
C ALA A 119 -1.24 -2.33 17.83
N ASP A 120 -1.48 -1.04 17.57
CA ASP A 120 -2.82 -0.47 17.50
C ASP A 120 -3.31 -0.26 16.05
N SER A 121 -2.42 -0.45 15.10
CA SER A 121 -2.68 -0.43 13.66
C SER A 121 -3.73 -1.46 13.24
N ASP A 122 -4.54 -1.08 12.25
CA ASP A 122 -5.39 -1.97 11.47
C ASP A 122 -4.62 -2.61 10.30
N ILE A 123 -5.32 -3.36 9.47
CA ILE A 123 -4.79 -4.02 8.28
C ILE A 123 -5.56 -3.50 7.07
N ASP A 124 -4.94 -2.58 6.33
CA ASP A 124 -5.53 -1.94 5.17
C ASP A 124 -5.35 -2.76 3.89
N PHE A 125 -6.43 -2.84 3.11
CA PHE A 125 -6.47 -3.53 1.83
C PHE A 125 -6.81 -2.59 0.67
N PHE A 126 -6.08 -2.79 -0.43
CA PHE A 126 -6.40 -2.36 -1.77
C PHE A 126 -7.04 -3.51 -2.55
N VAL A 127 -8.18 -3.26 -3.17
CA VAL A 127 -8.95 -4.29 -3.87
C VAL A 127 -9.18 -3.87 -5.32
N VAL A 128 -8.84 -4.76 -6.26
CA VAL A 128 -9.27 -4.63 -7.66
C VAL A 128 -10.45 -5.55 -7.88
N THR A 129 -11.54 -5.01 -8.42
CA THR A 129 -12.75 -5.77 -8.74
C THR A 129 -12.88 -5.92 -10.25
N LYS A 130 -13.64 -6.92 -10.70
CA LYS A 130 -14.21 -6.91 -12.05
C LYS A 130 -14.98 -5.61 -12.28
N ASN A 131 -15.01 -5.13 -13.52
CA ASN A 131 -15.78 -3.93 -13.89
C ASN A 131 -17.26 -4.11 -13.52
N ARG A 132 -17.90 -3.02 -13.06
CA ARG A 132 -19.32 -2.99 -12.65
C ARG A 132 -19.69 -3.95 -11.51
N ARG A 133 -18.74 -4.23 -10.61
CA ARG A 133 -18.95 -5.10 -9.43
C ARG A 133 -18.39 -4.51 -8.14
N LEU A 134 -17.95 -3.25 -8.16
CA LEU A 134 -17.18 -2.65 -7.07
C LEU A 134 -18.01 -2.60 -5.79
N TYR A 135 -19.22 -2.07 -5.87
CA TYR A 135 -20.06 -1.85 -4.70
C TYR A 135 -20.76 -3.11 -4.23
N PHE A 136 -21.05 -4.04 -5.14
CA PHE A 136 -21.45 -5.39 -4.80
C PHE A 136 -20.37 -6.11 -3.99
N VAL A 137 -19.13 -6.17 -4.51
CA VAL A 137 -17.99 -6.79 -3.82
C VAL A 137 -17.75 -6.15 -2.47
N ARG A 138 -17.75 -4.81 -2.39
CA ARG A 138 -17.60 -4.10 -1.12
C ARG A 138 -18.65 -4.53 -0.10
N SER A 139 -19.91 -4.69 -0.53
CA SER A 139 -21.00 -5.12 0.36
C SER A 139 -20.81 -6.55 0.85
N VAL A 140 -20.41 -7.47 -0.04
CA VAL A 140 -20.06 -8.85 0.32
C VAL A 140 -18.92 -8.88 1.34
N ILE A 141 -17.86 -8.12 1.10
CA ILE A 141 -16.71 -8.00 2.02
C ILE A 141 -17.15 -7.49 3.39
N ILE A 142 -17.94 -6.41 3.44
CA ILE A 142 -18.43 -5.84 4.70
C ILE A 142 -19.23 -6.90 5.47
N VAL A 143 -20.20 -7.56 4.84
CA VAL A 143 -21.04 -8.56 5.50
C VAL A 143 -20.18 -9.73 5.98
N LEU A 144 -19.40 -10.33 5.09
CA LEU A 144 -18.59 -11.51 5.40
C LEU A 144 -17.60 -11.24 6.55
N PHE A 145 -16.79 -10.18 6.46
CA PHE A 145 -15.76 -9.93 7.46
C PHE A 145 -16.31 -9.34 8.77
N ARG A 146 -17.52 -8.76 8.76
CA ARG A 146 -18.24 -8.42 10.00
C ARG A 146 -18.75 -9.68 10.71
N LEU A 147 -19.28 -10.66 9.96
CA LEU A 147 -19.69 -11.96 10.52
C LEU A 147 -18.49 -12.73 11.10
N LEU A 148 -17.34 -12.65 10.43
CA LEU A 148 -16.08 -13.20 10.95
C LEU A 148 -15.48 -12.38 12.10
N GLY A 149 -16.09 -11.26 12.48
CA GLY A 149 -15.65 -10.43 13.60
C GLY A 149 -14.34 -9.68 13.38
N VAL A 150 -13.83 -9.60 12.14
CA VAL A 150 -12.53 -8.99 11.83
C VAL A 150 -12.61 -7.70 11.02
N TYR A 151 -13.78 -7.28 10.54
CA TYR A 151 -13.92 -6.00 9.83
C TYR A 151 -13.77 -4.80 10.77
N LYS A 152 -13.09 -3.74 10.32
CA LYS A 152 -12.89 -2.50 11.07
C LYS A 152 -14.20 -1.75 11.29
N THR A 153 -14.43 -1.28 12.51
CA THR A 153 -15.50 -0.34 12.85
C THR A 153 -14.92 0.89 13.55
N ARG A 154 -15.73 1.92 13.78
CA ARG A 154 -15.29 3.14 14.49
C ARG A 154 -14.77 2.85 15.89
N GLU A 155 -15.37 1.87 16.57
CA GLU A 155 -15.01 1.47 17.95
C GLU A 155 -13.90 0.41 17.99
N ARG A 156 -13.70 -0.33 16.89
CA ARG A 156 -12.78 -1.48 16.84
C ARG A 156 -11.87 -1.35 15.63
N ILE A 157 -10.67 -0.83 15.88
CA ILE A 157 -9.66 -0.55 14.85
C ILE A 157 -8.54 -1.58 14.89
N LYS A 158 -7.93 -1.77 16.06
CA LYS A 158 -6.78 -2.66 16.27
C LYS A 158 -6.95 -4.04 15.65
N ASP A 159 -5.96 -4.44 14.86
CA ASP A 159 -5.88 -5.70 14.12
C ASP A 159 -7.09 -6.01 13.21
N LYS A 160 -7.96 -5.04 12.92
CA LYS A 160 -9.13 -5.26 12.05
C LYS A 160 -8.78 -5.03 10.60
N PHE A 161 -9.52 -5.68 9.72
CA PHE A 161 -9.41 -5.57 8.28
C PHE A 161 -10.17 -4.32 7.81
N CYS A 162 -9.44 -3.40 7.20
CA CYS A 162 -9.96 -2.17 6.62
C CYS A 162 -9.92 -2.29 5.10
N PHE A 163 -11.09 -2.29 4.48
CA PHE A 163 -11.21 -2.26 3.02
C PHE A 163 -11.59 -0.84 2.60
N GLY A 164 -10.57 0.02 2.50
CA GLY A 164 -10.74 1.46 2.26
C GLY A 164 -10.55 1.88 0.80
N PHE A 165 -9.87 1.06 -0.01
CA PHE A 165 -9.49 1.44 -1.38
C PHE A 165 -9.85 0.35 -2.39
N PHE A 166 -10.79 0.66 -3.27
CA PHE A 166 -11.23 -0.16 -4.38
C PHE A 166 -11.02 0.54 -5.72
N VAL A 167 -10.61 -0.22 -6.72
CA VAL A 167 -10.66 0.18 -8.14
C VAL A 167 -11.26 -0.93 -8.99
N THR A 168 -11.81 -0.59 -10.14
CA THR A 168 -12.20 -1.57 -11.15
C THR A 168 -11.00 -1.97 -12.01
N GLN A 169 -11.06 -3.16 -12.62
CA GLN A 169 -10.00 -3.72 -13.48
C GLN A 169 -9.62 -2.81 -14.67
N ASN A 170 -10.52 -1.93 -15.12
CA ASN A 170 -10.24 -0.93 -16.17
C ASN A 170 -9.71 0.42 -15.64
N ASN A 171 -9.47 0.56 -14.33
CA ASN A 171 -9.05 1.81 -13.69
C ASN A 171 -7.84 1.60 -12.78
N LEU A 172 -6.78 1.01 -13.34
CA LEU A 172 -5.57 0.62 -12.60
C LEU A 172 -4.50 1.72 -12.56
N ASN A 173 -4.50 2.67 -13.49
CA ASN A 173 -3.53 3.76 -13.47
C ASN A 173 -3.88 4.74 -12.32
N LEU A 174 -2.97 4.85 -11.34
CA LEU A 174 -3.11 5.68 -10.15
C LEU A 174 -2.36 7.01 -10.27
N GLU A 175 -1.73 7.32 -11.41
CA GLU A 175 -0.96 8.54 -11.63
C GLU A 175 -1.79 9.81 -11.41
N SER A 176 -3.07 9.76 -11.78
CA SER A 176 -4.02 10.87 -11.57
C SER A 176 -4.26 11.20 -10.08
N LEU A 177 -3.90 10.30 -9.17
CA LEU A 177 -4.02 10.52 -7.73
C LEU A 177 -2.81 11.24 -7.13
N GLN A 178 -1.70 11.38 -7.86
CA GLN A 178 -0.49 12.04 -7.36
C GLN A 178 -0.75 13.51 -7.05
N ILE A 179 -0.36 13.94 -5.85
CA ILE A 179 -0.27 15.37 -5.55
C ILE A 179 0.97 15.98 -6.22
N LYS A 180 0.89 17.27 -6.58
CA LYS A 180 1.99 18.01 -7.21
C LYS A 180 2.67 18.94 -6.18
N PRO A 181 3.97 19.24 -6.32
CA PRO A 181 4.88 18.80 -7.38
C PRO A 181 5.45 17.38 -7.19
N ALA A 182 5.36 16.80 -5.98
CA ALA A 182 5.83 15.46 -5.67
C ALA A 182 4.96 14.79 -4.59
N ASP A 183 4.82 13.47 -4.67
CA ASP A 183 4.03 12.66 -3.72
C ASP A 183 4.84 11.44 -3.24
N PRO A 184 5.89 11.65 -2.41
CA PRO A 184 6.72 10.55 -1.93
C PRO A 184 5.88 9.48 -1.22
N TYR A 185 4.80 9.87 -0.53
CA TYR A 185 3.91 8.91 0.10
C TYR A 185 3.32 7.94 -0.93
N LEU A 186 2.71 8.42 -2.02
CA LEU A 186 2.14 7.54 -3.04
C LEU A 186 3.20 6.69 -3.73
N ASP A 187 4.40 7.24 -3.96
CA ASP A 187 5.52 6.52 -4.56
C ASP A 187 5.93 5.32 -3.70
N PHE A 188 6.29 5.55 -2.43
CA PHE A 188 6.73 4.51 -1.51
C PHE A 188 5.58 3.58 -1.13
N TRP A 189 4.35 4.07 -1.06
CA TRP A 189 3.14 3.28 -0.82
C TRP A 189 2.93 2.25 -1.93
N LEU A 190 2.98 2.68 -3.20
CA LEU A 190 2.77 1.79 -4.33
C LEU A 190 3.92 0.78 -4.46
N ALA A 191 5.17 1.23 -4.27
CA ALA A 191 6.34 0.36 -4.25
C ALA A 191 6.38 -0.60 -3.05
N SER A 192 5.60 -0.36 -2.00
CA SER A 192 5.56 -1.19 -0.79
C SER A 192 4.38 -2.16 -0.76
N MET A 193 3.35 -1.93 -1.59
CA MET A 193 2.16 -2.77 -1.74
C MET A 193 2.53 -4.25 -1.82
N ARG A 194 1.75 -5.11 -1.14
CA ARG A 194 1.99 -6.56 -1.11
C ARG A 194 0.74 -7.35 -1.51
N PRO A 195 0.70 -7.99 -2.69
CA PRO A 195 -0.46 -8.77 -3.12
C PRO A 195 -0.63 -10.04 -2.30
N VAL A 196 -1.85 -10.28 -1.81
CA VAL A 196 -2.27 -11.50 -1.08
C VAL A 196 -2.91 -12.49 -2.05
N VAL A 197 -3.80 -12.03 -2.93
CA VAL A 197 -4.41 -12.83 -4.00
C VAL A 197 -4.41 -12.02 -5.30
N GLY A 198 -4.35 -12.69 -6.46
CA GLY A 198 -4.46 -12.00 -7.75
C GLY A 198 -3.14 -11.48 -8.32
N GLY A 199 -2.05 -12.27 -8.23
CA GLY A 199 -0.72 -11.87 -8.69
C GLY A 199 -0.66 -11.37 -10.14
N GLN A 200 -1.45 -11.95 -11.06
CA GLN A 200 -1.57 -11.45 -12.43
C GLN A 200 -2.15 -10.03 -12.48
N GLN A 201 -3.23 -9.77 -11.75
CA GLN A 201 -3.86 -8.45 -11.70
C GLN A 201 -2.94 -7.40 -11.06
N TYR A 202 -2.13 -7.82 -10.08
CA TYR A 202 -1.08 -6.97 -9.52
C TYR A 202 0.01 -6.64 -10.55
N TRP A 203 0.43 -7.60 -11.37
CA TRP A 203 1.36 -7.33 -12.46
C TRP A 203 0.79 -6.34 -13.49
N GLU A 204 -0.48 -6.47 -13.85
CA GLU A 204 -1.19 -5.50 -14.70
C GLU A 204 -1.26 -4.11 -14.04
N LEU A 205 -1.55 -4.04 -12.74
CA LEU A 205 -1.53 -2.79 -11.97
C LEU A 205 -0.17 -2.10 -12.07
N MET A 206 0.93 -2.85 -11.90
CA MET A 206 2.29 -2.30 -11.96
C MET A 206 2.66 -1.83 -13.37
N GLN A 207 2.21 -2.54 -14.42
CA GLN A 207 2.40 -2.10 -15.81
C GLN A 207 1.67 -0.80 -16.13
N GLN A 208 0.45 -0.63 -15.62
CA GLN A 208 -0.34 0.61 -15.78
C GLN A 208 0.18 1.78 -14.93
N ASN A 209 1.13 1.52 -14.02
CA ASN A 209 1.83 2.52 -13.24
C ASN A 209 3.34 2.48 -13.54
N SER A 210 3.69 2.39 -14.83
CA SER A 210 5.09 2.31 -15.31
C SER A 210 5.96 3.50 -14.89
N TRP A 211 5.34 4.65 -14.58
CA TRP A 211 5.99 5.81 -13.97
C TRP A 211 6.70 5.45 -12.65
N LEU A 212 6.19 4.48 -11.89
CA LEU A 212 6.83 4.01 -10.66
C LEU A 212 8.13 3.27 -10.96
N ARG A 213 8.18 2.48 -12.04
CA ARG A 213 9.40 1.78 -12.46
C ARG A 213 10.42 2.76 -13.05
N ALA A 214 9.97 3.79 -13.74
CA ALA A 214 10.84 4.89 -14.16
C ALA A 214 11.44 5.62 -12.96
N LYS A 215 10.65 5.77 -11.88
CA LYS A 215 11.10 6.36 -10.63
C LYS A 215 12.04 5.44 -9.86
N PHE A 216 11.70 4.16 -9.70
CA PHE A 216 12.48 3.17 -8.93
C PHE A 216 12.93 2.03 -9.85
N PRO A 217 14.00 2.18 -10.63
CA PRO A 217 14.39 1.20 -11.64
C PRO A 217 14.90 -0.14 -11.08
N ASN A 218 15.32 -0.19 -9.80
CA ASN A 218 15.71 -1.44 -9.13
C ASN A 218 14.51 -2.15 -8.47
N PHE A 219 13.32 -1.55 -8.49
CA PHE A 219 12.12 -2.14 -7.92
C PHE A 219 11.58 -3.25 -8.82
N GLU A 220 11.48 -4.45 -8.27
CA GLU A 220 10.87 -5.60 -8.93
C GLU A 220 9.55 -5.97 -8.22
N PRO A 221 8.39 -5.67 -8.83
CA PRO A 221 7.11 -5.93 -8.19
C PRO A 221 6.88 -7.40 -7.84
N ILE A 222 7.40 -8.33 -8.65
CA ILE A 222 7.21 -9.78 -8.48
C ILE A 222 7.78 -10.31 -7.15
N ASN A 223 8.73 -9.60 -6.54
CA ASN A 223 9.33 -10.00 -5.26
C ASN A 223 8.50 -9.58 -4.04
N ARG A 224 7.34 -8.94 -4.22
CA ARG A 224 6.55 -8.31 -3.14
C ARG A 224 5.36 -9.13 -2.65
N HIS A 225 5.23 -10.39 -3.04
CA HIS A 225 4.11 -11.23 -2.61
C HIS A 225 3.96 -11.25 -1.08
N ALA A 226 2.75 -11.00 -0.59
CA ALA A 226 2.44 -11.01 0.84
C ALA A 226 2.45 -12.42 1.43
N THR A 227 2.18 -13.43 0.60
CA THR A 227 2.05 -14.82 0.99
C THR A 227 2.71 -15.72 -0.05
N LEU A 228 3.33 -16.81 0.42
CA LEU A 228 3.85 -17.88 -0.44
C LEU A 228 2.75 -18.86 -0.86
N LYS A 229 1.54 -18.72 -0.31
CA LYS A 229 0.41 -19.61 -0.59
C LYS A 229 -0.02 -19.47 -2.05
N LYS A 230 0.15 -20.56 -2.81
CA LYS A 230 -0.43 -20.69 -4.14
C LYS A 230 -1.94 -20.90 -4.01
N THR A 231 -2.72 -20.20 -4.81
CA THR A 231 -4.17 -20.43 -4.87
C THR A 231 -4.40 -21.87 -5.31
N ASN A 232 -5.00 -22.67 -4.44
CA ASN A 232 -5.40 -24.03 -4.78
C ASN A 232 -6.51 -23.98 -5.84
N ILE A 233 -6.43 -24.87 -6.85
CA ILE A 233 -7.43 -25.05 -7.91
C ILE A 233 -8.84 -25.14 -7.32
N PHE A 234 -9.01 -25.84 -6.20
CA PHE A 234 -10.32 -25.95 -5.53
C PHE A 234 -10.91 -24.59 -5.12
N LEU A 235 -10.10 -23.70 -4.53
CA LEU A 235 -10.56 -22.35 -4.16
C LEU A 235 -10.89 -21.51 -5.40
N ARG A 236 -10.11 -21.68 -6.47
CA ARG A 236 -10.40 -21.04 -7.76
C ARG A 236 -11.72 -21.51 -8.36
N THR A 237 -12.02 -22.80 -8.26
CA THR A 237 -13.30 -23.38 -8.70
C THR A 237 -14.46 -22.83 -7.87
N ILE A 238 -14.32 -22.77 -6.54
CA ILE A 238 -15.35 -22.14 -5.67
C ILE A 238 -15.59 -20.69 -6.08
N SER A 239 -14.52 -19.91 -6.25
CA SER A 239 -14.63 -18.51 -6.69
C SER A 239 -15.37 -18.38 -8.02
N LEU A 240 -15.11 -19.29 -8.98
CA LEU A 240 -15.77 -19.30 -10.28
C LEU A 240 -17.27 -19.64 -10.16
N ILE A 241 -17.61 -20.65 -9.38
CA ILE A 241 -19.01 -21.04 -9.13
C ILE A 241 -19.77 -19.88 -8.48
N LEU A 242 -19.18 -19.23 -7.47
CA LEU A 242 -19.76 -18.06 -6.82
C LEU A 242 -19.93 -16.89 -7.81
N GLU A 243 -18.96 -16.66 -8.70
CA GLU A 243 -19.09 -15.64 -9.75
C GLU A 243 -20.24 -15.93 -10.71
N ILE A 244 -20.44 -17.19 -11.11
CA ILE A 244 -21.55 -17.59 -11.99
C ILE A 244 -22.88 -17.41 -11.27
N LEU A 245 -23.01 -17.96 -10.06
CA LEU A 245 -24.25 -17.90 -9.26
C LEU A 245 -24.66 -16.46 -8.97
N LEU A 246 -23.70 -15.60 -8.63
CA LEU A 246 -23.94 -14.22 -8.24
C LEU A 246 -23.90 -13.25 -9.42
N TYR A 247 -23.73 -13.71 -10.67
CA TYR A 247 -23.56 -12.82 -11.82
C TYR A 247 -24.77 -11.89 -12.02
N ILE A 248 -25.97 -12.47 -12.12
CA ILE A 248 -27.22 -11.72 -12.31
C ILE A 248 -27.57 -10.89 -11.06
N PRO A 249 -27.56 -11.45 -9.83
CA PRO A 249 -27.79 -10.66 -8.63
C PRO A 249 -26.85 -9.45 -8.51
N ALA A 250 -25.55 -9.64 -8.80
CA ALA A 250 -24.58 -8.56 -8.73
C ALA A 250 -24.80 -7.49 -9.80
N GLU A 251 -25.22 -7.87 -11.02
CA GLU A 251 -25.55 -6.92 -12.09
C GLU A 251 -26.73 -6.02 -11.70
N LEU A 252 -27.79 -6.61 -11.15
CA LEU A 252 -29.00 -5.89 -10.76
C LEU A 252 -28.77 -5.02 -9.51
N ALA A 253 -27.99 -5.52 -8.54
CA ALA A 253 -27.74 -4.81 -7.28
C ALA A 253 -26.70 -3.69 -7.39
N GLU A 254 -25.72 -3.78 -8.30
CA GLU A 254 -24.60 -2.82 -8.39
C GLU A 254 -25.03 -1.35 -8.47
N PRO A 255 -25.99 -0.93 -9.32
CA PRO A 255 -26.37 0.49 -9.41
C PRO A 255 -26.97 1.03 -8.11
N TRP A 256 -27.77 0.20 -7.42
CA TRP A 256 -28.41 0.55 -6.16
C TRP A 256 -27.41 0.60 -5.01
N LEU A 257 -26.57 -0.44 -4.88
CA LEU A 257 -25.49 -0.48 -3.89
C LEU A 257 -24.52 0.70 -4.08
N ARG A 258 -24.15 1.00 -5.33
CA ARG A 258 -23.34 2.18 -5.65
C ARG A 258 -23.96 3.46 -5.11
N ARG A 259 -25.24 3.67 -5.36
CA ARG A 259 -25.95 4.86 -4.85
C ARG A 259 -25.89 4.91 -3.33
N ILE A 260 -26.19 3.81 -2.64
CA ILE A 260 -26.14 3.75 -1.17
C ILE A 260 -24.76 4.07 -0.63
N HIS A 261 -23.71 3.39 -1.12
CA HIS A 261 -22.36 3.56 -0.64
C HIS A 261 -21.83 4.97 -0.90
N ILE A 262 -22.06 5.53 -2.10
CA ILE A 262 -21.66 6.91 -2.42
C ILE A 262 -22.39 7.90 -1.53
N THR A 263 -23.73 7.81 -1.43
CA THR A 263 -24.53 8.69 -0.59
C THR A 263 -24.12 8.60 0.88
N HIS A 264 -23.90 7.39 1.40
CA HIS A 264 -23.43 7.22 2.78
C HIS A 264 -22.05 7.83 2.96
N THR A 265 -21.11 7.58 2.04
CA THR A 265 -19.74 8.13 2.11
C THR A 265 -19.76 9.65 2.20
N PHE A 266 -20.50 10.33 1.32
CA PHE A 266 -20.60 11.79 1.32
C PHE A 266 -21.63 12.37 2.32
N LYS A 267 -22.19 11.55 3.23
CA LYS A 267 -22.92 12.05 4.40
C LYS A 267 -22.04 12.15 5.64
N LEU A 268 -20.88 11.50 5.64
CA LEU A 268 -19.97 11.49 6.79
C LEU A 268 -19.22 12.82 6.86
N ALA A 269 -19.32 13.49 8.02
CA ALA A 269 -18.68 14.79 8.27
C ALA A 269 -17.18 14.79 7.94
N GLU A 270 -16.48 13.70 8.26
CA GLU A 270 -15.04 13.56 8.01
C GLU A 270 -14.66 13.68 6.52
N ASN A 271 -15.57 13.37 5.59
CA ASN A 271 -15.29 13.44 4.15
C ASN A 271 -15.51 14.85 3.55
N HIS A 272 -16.06 15.79 4.33
CA HIS A 272 -16.21 17.20 3.96
C HIS A 272 -15.05 18.06 4.45
N ALA A 273 -14.09 17.49 5.18
CA ALA A 273 -12.88 18.20 5.57
C ALA A 273 -12.11 18.67 4.33
N VAL A 274 -11.46 19.83 4.42
CA VAL A 274 -10.62 20.39 3.33
C VAL A 274 -9.49 19.43 2.92
N THR A 275 -9.03 18.60 3.85
CA THR A 275 -7.98 17.60 3.63
C THR A 275 -8.50 16.28 3.08
N SER A 276 -9.81 16.11 2.89
CA SER A 276 -10.38 14.87 2.35
C SER A 276 -10.03 14.72 0.87
N THR A 277 -9.44 13.59 0.50
CA THR A 277 -9.25 13.20 -0.91
C THR A 277 -10.08 11.97 -1.26
N THR A 278 -11.24 11.87 -0.61
CA THR A 278 -12.19 10.79 -0.81
C THR A 278 -12.73 10.82 -2.24
N VAL A 279 -12.63 9.68 -2.92
CA VAL A 279 -13.18 9.48 -4.26
C VAL A 279 -14.22 8.39 -4.15
N ALA A 280 -15.44 8.63 -4.65
CA ALA A 280 -16.47 7.59 -4.73
C ALA A 280 -17.27 7.75 -6.02
N ASN A 281 -16.97 6.91 -7.01
CA ASN A 281 -17.61 6.89 -8.32
C ASN A 281 -17.75 5.45 -8.83
N ALA A 282 -18.13 5.25 -10.09
CA ALA A 282 -18.39 3.91 -10.64
C ALA A 282 -17.14 3.02 -10.79
N THR A 283 -15.93 3.58 -10.83
CA THR A 283 -14.67 2.87 -11.11
C THR A 283 -13.64 2.96 -9.99
N MET A 284 -13.88 3.78 -8.97
CA MET A 284 -13.00 3.95 -7.81
C MET A 284 -13.80 4.30 -6.56
N LEU A 285 -13.41 3.67 -5.45
CA LEU A 285 -13.76 4.09 -4.10
C LEU A 285 -12.48 4.18 -3.27
N LYS A 286 -12.08 5.38 -2.89
CA LYS A 286 -10.95 5.66 -2.00
C LYS A 286 -11.50 6.41 -0.80
N LEU A 287 -11.51 5.77 0.36
CA LEU A 287 -11.94 6.38 1.62
C LEU A 287 -10.72 6.99 2.31
N HIS A 288 -10.60 8.31 2.24
CA HIS A 288 -9.42 9.01 2.75
C HIS A 288 -9.84 10.38 3.28
N ALA A 289 -10.48 10.36 4.45
CA ALA A 289 -11.05 11.54 5.09
C ALA A 289 -9.98 12.56 5.53
N HIS A 290 -8.78 12.09 5.89
CA HIS A 290 -7.66 12.94 6.30
C HIS A 290 -6.42 12.62 5.47
N ASP A 291 -6.12 13.45 4.47
CA ASP A 291 -4.96 13.28 3.61
C ASP A 291 -3.68 13.90 4.18
N VAL A 292 -2.76 13.03 4.62
CA VAL A 292 -1.45 13.40 5.18
C VAL A 292 -0.39 13.64 4.11
N ARG A 293 -0.64 13.34 2.83
CA ARG A 293 0.41 13.24 1.81
C ARG A 293 1.14 14.56 1.59
N ALA A 294 0.44 15.69 1.64
CA ALA A 294 1.07 17.02 1.53
C ALA A 294 2.01 17.31 2.72
N GLN A 295 1.60 16.94 3.94
CA GLN A 295 2.43 17.09 5.13
C GLN A 295 3.67 16.18 5.05
N VAL A 296 3.48 14.93 4.63
CA VAL A 296 4.58 13.97 4.42
C VAL A 296 5.54 14.46 3.34
N ALA A 297 5.05 15.05 2.25
CA ALA A 297 5.89 15.61 1.20
C ALA A 297 6.76 16.78 1.70
N ASN A 298 6.19 17.68 2.50
CA ASN A 298 6.95 18.77 3.12
C ASN A 298 7.97 18.25 4.13
N ALA A 299 7.56 17.37 5.05
CA ALA A 299 8.46 16.80 6.05
C ALA A 299 9.61 15.98 5.41
N HIS A 300 9.33 15.27 4.32
CA HIS A 300 10.35 14.54 3.54
C HIS A 300 11.37 15.50 2.92
N LYS A 301 10.88 16.60 2.33
CA LYS A 301 11.73 17.65 1.74
C LYS A 301 12.58 18.34 2.80
N ASP A 302 12.00 18.74 3.92
CA ASP A 302 12.69 19.44 5.00
C ASP A 302 13.79 18.56 5.60
N LEU A 303 13.49 17.27 5.80
CA LEU A 303 14.47 16.30 6.26
C LEU A 303 15.58 16.10 5.23
N LEU A 304 15.28 16.03 3.94
CA LEU A 304 16.34 15.94 2.91
C LEU A 304 17.24 17.19 2.89
N GLN A 305 16.69 18.37 3.13
CA GLN A 305 17.45 19.62 3.17
C GLN A 305 18.39 19.71 4.37
N SER A 306 18.06 19.09 5.51
CA SER A 306 18.93 19.11 6.70
C SER A 306 20.17 18.22 6.57
N PHE A 307 20.25 17.37 5.54
CA PHE A 307 21.38 16.45 5.28
C PHE A 307 22.17 16.78 4.00
N ARG A 308 21.83 17.89 3.34
CA ARG A 308 22.63 18.47 2.23
C ARG A 308 23.70 19.40 2.80
#